data_AF-A0A9C8KW12-F1
#
_entry.id   AF-A0A9C8KW12-F1
#
_cell.length_a   1.000
_cell.length_b   1.000
_cell.length_c   1.000
_cell.angle_alpha   90.00
_cell.angle_beta   90.00
_cell.angle_gamma   90.00
#
_symmetry.space_group_name_H-M   'P 1'
#
loop_
_entity.id
_entity.type
_entity.pdbx_description
1 polymer ?
#
loop_
_entity_poly.entity_id
_entity_poly.type
_entity_poly.pdbx_seq_one_letter_code
_entity_poly.pdbx_strand_id
1 'polypeptide(L)'
;MALRKLDEYQKKAVESESNTVVTAGAGSGKTTVLAYRFVHLIESGQAEVGEILTLTFTRKAAAEMYERIYRLLLDKSGRAEDDERAGRLTRAVGDFDQAQISTLDSFCARIVRGAGGRFGIPGNFRQDEYAISRLLQDRALQFILENSEQRGLKDFLRSYGIETVLEELFIPLAEEEFHLVEELTVTELYQRQLSFLEKKLSQLVDGLEETRRWFSETELPADKKRINEAMVLITAQESPAALLAARDWTGLAELAAVRPSSFGGNIKDPLLLEGREHIRNWQSVTGEMQAILPYFLDQEVYRQMYRLLEEFRQRVNEAKRRAGVLSFSDVVEAAIRLLREDRQLRDFYKGRFTHIMIDEFQDNNDLQRQLLFLLAERSDRTAKGVPGPEDLASNKLFFVGDEKQSIYRFRNADVRV
;
A
#
# COMPACT_ATOMS: atom_id res chain seq x y z
N MET A 1 35.57 19.55 2.07
CA MET A 1 35.47 18.49 1.04
C MET A 1 35.51 19.20 -0.31
N ALA A 2 36.46 18.88 -1.19
CA ALA A 2 36.55 19.56 -2.49
C ALA A 2 35.27 19.34 -3.32
N LEU A 3 34.81 20.36 -4.06
CA LEU A 3 33.70 20.21 -5.01
C LEU A 3 34.00 19.03 -5.93
N ARG A 4 33.11 18.04 -5.95
CA ARG A 4 33.24 16.93 -6.88
C ARG A 4 32.83 17.44 -8.26
N LYS A 5 33.67 17.22 -9.27
CA LYS A 5 33.28 17.45 -10.65
C LYS A 5 32.19 16.44 -11.00
N LEU A 6 31.00 16.93 -11.35
CA LEU A 6 29.91 16.09 -11.83
C LEU A 6 30.29 15.50 -13.18
N ASP A 7 29.96 14.22 -13.40
CA ASP A 7 30.00 13.63 -14.74
C ASP A 7 28.85 14.14 -15.62
N GLU A 8 28.87 13.80 -16.90
CA GLU A 8 27.88 14.30 -17.86
C GLU A 8 26.45 13.83 -17.56
N TYR A 9 26.26 12.63 -17.01
CA TYR A 9 24.94 12.13 -16.63
C TYR A 9 24.42 12.84 -15.39
N GLN A 10 25.27 13.06 -14.39
CA GLN A 10 24.96 13.83 -13.19
C GLN A 10 24.60 15.28 -13.53
N LYS A 11 25.33 15.94 -14.44
CA LYS A 11 24.98 17.29 -14.91
C LYS A 11 23.62 17.31 -15.59
N LYS A 12 23.38 16.37 -16.52
CA LYS A 12 22.10 16.25 -17.21
C LYS A 12 20.94 16.05 -16.24
N ALA A 13 21.13 15.27 -15.17
CA ALA A 13 20.15 15.13 -14.10
C ALA A 13 19.94 16.46 -13.35
N VAL A 14 21.02 17.13 -12.95
CA VAL A 14 20.98 18.41 -12.22
C VAL A 14 20.31 19.54 -13.02
N GLU A 15 20.43 19.52 -14.35
CA GLU A 15 19.92 20.59 -15.25
C GLU A 15 18.55 20.27 -15.86
N SER A 16 17.95 19.12 -15.54
CA SER A 16 16.67 18.72 -16.15
C SER A 16 15.55 19.72 -15.87
N GLU A 17 14.75 20.04 -16.89
CA GLU A 17 13.60 20.95 -16.79
C GLU A 17 12.26 20.20 -16.85
N SER A 18 12.26 18.94 -16.46
CA SER A 18 11.06 18.11 -16.42
C SER A 18 11.06 17.20 -15.20
N ASN A 19 9.89 16.62 -14.90
CA ASN A 19 9.77 15.59 -13.88
C ASN A 19 10.74 14.46 -14.20
N THR A 20 11.71 14.25 -13.32
CA THR A 20 12.87 13.41 -13.60
C THR A 20 12.98 12.29 -12.59
N VAL A 21 13.27 11.09 -13.10
CA VAL A 21 13.70 9.96 -12.28
C VAL A 21 15.17 9.72 -12.58
N VAL A 22 15.99 9.82 -11.54
CA VAL A 22 17.42 9.52 -11.59
C VAL A 22 17.64 8.14 -11.03
N THR A 23 18.01 7.24 -11.92
CA THR A 23 18.35 5.87 -11.59
C THR A 23 19.85 5.80 -11.34
N ALA A 24 20.25 5.34 -10.15
CA ALA A 24 21.64 5.40 -9.73
C ALA A 24 22.03 4.21 -8.83
N GLY A 25 23.12 3.54 -9.19
CA GLY A 25 23.66 2.40 -8.45
C GLY A 25 24.27 2.78 -7.09
N ALA A 26 24.61 1.77 -6.28
CA ALA A 26 25.31 2.00 -5.02
C ALA A 26 26.64 2.75 -5.25
N GLY A 27 26.86 3.84 -4.50
CA GLY A 27 28.09 4.62 -4.58
C GLY A 27 28.21 5.59 -5.77
N SER A 28 27.21 5.69 -6.66
CA SER A 28 27.26 6.58 -7.83
C SER A 28 27.06 8.07 -7.52
N GLY A 29 26.78 8.42 -6.26
CA GLY A 29 26.65 9.80 -5.81
C GLY A 29 25.23 10.37 -5.87
N LYS A 30 24.20 9.53 -5.72
CA LYS A 30 22.76 9.91 -5.59
C LYS A 30 22.50 11.20 -4.80
N THR A 31 22.96 11.20 -3.55
CA THR A 31 22.81 12.35 -2.65
C THR A 31 23.59 13.59 -3.09
N THR A 32 24.64 13.40 -3.89
CA THR A 32 25.38 14.52 -4.52
C THR A 32 24.55 15.13 -5.64
N VAL A 33 23.91 14.33 -6.49
CA VAL A 33 23.01 14.86 -7.55
C VAL A 33 21.87 15.67 -6.94
N LEU A 34 21.22 15.17 -5.88
CA LEU A 34 20.19 15.92 -5.15
C LEU A 34 20.70 17.27 -4.63
N ALA A 35 21.84 17.28 -3.93
CA ALA A 35 22.37 18.52 -3.40
C ALA A 35 22.73 19.54 -4.49
N TYR A 36 23.34 19.09 -5.59
CA TYR A 36 23.67 19.97 -6.72
C TYR A 36 22.42 20.47 -7.44
N ARG A 37 21.37 19.65 -7.57
CA ARG A 37 20.08 20.06 -8.14
C ARG A 37 19.43 21.15 -7.29
N PHE A 38 19.40 20.99 -5.97
CA PHE A 38 18.86 22.02 -5.06
C PHE A 38 19.57 23.36 -5.27
N VAL A 39 20.91 23.35 -5.30
CA VAL A 39 21.70 24.58 -5.52
C VAL A 39 21.52 25.13 -6.92
N HIS A 40 21.43 24.27 -7.93
CA HIS A 40 21.20 24.69 -9.31
C HIS A 40 19.86 25.44 -9.48
N LEU A 41 18.77 24.94 -8.87
CA LEU A 41 17.46 25.59 -8.91
C LEU A 41 17.49 27.02 -8.36
N ILE A 42 18.25 27.24 -7.30
CA ILE A 42 18.45 28.57 -6.70
C ILE A 42 19.32 29.45 -7.60
N GLU A 43 20.43 28.88 -8.06
CA GLU A 43 21.44 29.55 -8.87
C GLU A 43 20.87 30.07 -10.20
N SER A 44 20.03 29.26 -10.85
CA SER A 44 19.32 29.60 -12.10
C SER A 44 18.10 30.51 -11.89
N GLY A 45 17.70 30.77 -10.63
CA GLY A 45 16.52 31.58 -10.31
C GLY A 45 15.19 30.86 -10.53
N GLN A 46 15.19 29.53 -10.59
CA GLN A 46 13.98 28.70 -10.73
C GLN A 46 13.22 28.52 -9.42
N ALA A 47 13.88 28.68 -8.26
CA ALA A 47 13.24 28.58 -6.94
C ALA A 47 14.01 29.34 -5.85
N GLU A 48 13.31 29.74 -4.79
CA GLU A 48 13.90 30.14 -3.52
C GLU A 48 14.04 28.95 -2.55
N VAL A 49 14.86 29.10 -1.51
CA VAL A 49 15.15 28.02 -0.54
C VAL A 49 13.88 27.42 0.07
N GLY A 50 12.93 28.27 0.48
CA GLY A 50 11.67 27.86 1.10
C GLY A 50 10.69 27.16 0.16
N GLU A 51 10.93 27.25 -1.15
CA GLU A 51 10.06 26.69 -2.19
C GLU A 51 10.46 25.26 -2.62
N ILE A 52 11.60 24.76 -2.15
CA ILE A 52 12.11 23.43 -2.46
C ILE A 52 11.84 22.48 -1.28
N LEU A 53 10.97 21.50 -1.50
CA LEU A 53 10.73 20.41 -0.54
C LEU A 53 11.66 19.23 -0.84
N THR A 54 12.55 18.90 0.09
CA THR A 54 13.42 17.70 -0.02
C THR A 54 13.02 16.66 1.01
N LEU A 55 12.64 15.47 0.54
CA LEU A 55 12.18 14.36 1.35
C LEU A 55 13.20 13.22 1.35
N THR A 56 13.49 12.66 2.52
CA THR A 56 14.39 11.51 2.69
C THR A 56 13.75 10.40 3.53
N PHE A 57 14.34 9.21 3.54
CA PHE A 57 13.82 8.08 4.32
C PHE A 57 14.10 8.18 5.83
N THR A 58 15.27 8.69 6.22
CA THR A 58 15.69 8.74 7.64
C THR A 58 16.00 10.15 8.10
N ARG A 59 15.80 10.43 9.39
CA ARG A 59 16.19 11.71 10.00
C ARG A 59 17.69 11.99 9.85
N LYS A 60 18.52 10.95 9.87
CA LYS A 60 19.96 11.05 9.63
C LYS A 60 20.24 11.49 8.19
N ALA A 61 19.60 10.87 7.20
CA ALA A 61 19.74 11.27 5.80
C ALA A 61 19.24 12.71 5.56
N ALA A 62 18.15 13.13 6.20
CA ALA A 62 17.69 14.52 6.14
C ALA A 62 18.74 15.50 6.70
N ALA A 63 19.34 15.19 7.86
CA ALA A 63 20.38 16.03 8.46
C ALA A 63 21.67 16.09 7.60
N GLU A 64 22.10 14.95 7.06
CA GLU A 64 23.24 14.89 6.14
C GLU A 64 22.97 15.66 4.84
N MET A 65 21.75 15.58 4.30
CA MET A 65 21.33 16.33 3.12
C MET A 65 21.31 17.84 3.39
N TYR A 66 20.79 18.26 4.55
CA TYR A 66 20.81 19.66 5.00
C TYR A 66 22.23 20.20 5.05
N GLU A 67 23.14 19.51 5.73
CA GLU A 67 24.53 19.94 5.85
C GLU A 67 25.23 19.99 4.48
N ARG A 68 24.97 19.01 3.62
CA ARG A 68 25.56 18.94 2.28
C ARG A 68 25.12 20.09 1.39
N ILE A 69 23.82 20.40 1.35
CA ILE A 69 23.27 21.51 0.57
C ILE A 69 23.82 22.84 1.10
N TYR A 70 23.81 23.05 2.43
CA TYR A 70 24.30 24.28 3.03
C TYR A 70 25.77 24.56 2.69
N ARG A 71 26.64 23.54 2.83
CA ARG A 71 28.05 23.67 2.48
C ARG A 71 28.25 23.96 0.99
N LEU A 72 27.46 23.33 0.12
CA LEU A 72 27.54 23.57 -1.31
C LEU A 72 27.09 25.00 -1.68
N LEU A 73 26.04 25.52 -1.05
CA LEU A 73 25.60 26.91 -1.20
C LEU A 73 26.67 27.91 -0.76
N LEU A 74 27.26 27.72 0.42
CA LEU A 74 28.34 28.57 0.94
C LEU A 74 29.53 28.63 -0.03
N ASP A 75 29.95 27.46 -0.50
CA ASP A 75 31.10 27.31 -1.38
C ASP A 75 30.83 27.93 -2.77
N LYS A 76 29.63 27.77 -3.33
CA LYS A 76 29.22 28.43 -4.58
C LYS A 76 29.08 29.95 -4.42
N SER A 77 28.49 30.41 -3.32
CA SER A 77 28.35 31.84 -3.00
C SER A 77 29.72 32.53 -2.93
N GLY A 78 30.70 31.90 -2.29
CA GLY A 78 32.06 32.46 -2.17
C GLY A 78 32.88 32.49 -3.47
N ARG A 79 32.44 31.83 -4.54
CA ARG A 79 33.11 31.81 -5.86
C ARG A 79 32.32 32.49 -6.98
N ALA A 80 31.14 33.03 -6.69
CA ALA A 80 30.32 33.65 -7.72
C ALA A 80 30.89 35.04 -8.09
N GLU A 81 31.22 35.23 -9.36
CA GLU A 81 31.76 36.49 -9.92
C GLU A 81 30.70 37.34 -10.65
N ASP A 82 29.48 36.81 -10.81
CA ASP A 82 28.34 37.43 -11.51
C ASP A 82 27.35 38.05 -10.52
N ASP A 83 26.98 39.33 -10.69
CA ASP A 83 26.21 40.13 -9.73
C ASP A 83 24.84 39.51 -9.38
N GLU A 84 24.05 39.07 -10.37
CA GLU A 84 22.71 38.54 -10.09
C GLU A 84 22.75 37.14 -9.46
N ARG A 85 23.62 36.28 -9.99
CA ARG A 85 23.80 34.91 -9.49
C ARG A 85 24.39 34.91 -8.08
N ALA A 86 25.41 35.73 -7.85
CA ALA A 86 26.00 35.92 -6.53
C ALA A 86 24.96 36.47 -5.54
N GLY A 87 24.10 37.39 -5.98
CA GLY A 87 22.97 37.89 -5.20
C GLY A 87 22.01 36.79 -4.76
N ARG A 88 21.57 35.92 -5.69
CA ARG A 88 20.68 34.78 -5.38
C ARG A 88 21.31 33.80 -4.40
N LEU A 89 22.57 33.40 -4.62
CA LEU A 89 23.29 32.47 -3.75
C LEU A 89 23.51 33.06 -2.35
N THR A 90 23.87 34.34 -2.26
CA THR A 90 24.09 35.02 -0.96
C THR A 90 22.79 35.11 -0.16
N ARG A 91 21.67 35.45 -0.81
CA ARG A 91 20.34 35.43 -0.18
C ARG A 91 20.00 34.02 0.31
N ALA A 92 20.20 33.01 -0.52
CA ALA A 92 19.90 31.62 -0.16
C ALA A 92 20.72 31.10 1.02
N VAL A 93 21.97 31.55 1.20
CA VAL A 93 22.76 31.24 2.41
C VAL A 93 22.12 31.89 3.65
N GLY A 94 21.66 33.14 3.55
CA GLY A 94 20.99 33.86 4.63
C GLY A 94 19.65 33.25 5.04
N ASP A 95 18.88 32.78 4.07
CA ASP A 95 17.53 32.22 4.27
C ASP A 95 17.55 30.68 4.41
N PHE A 96 18.72 30.07 4.63
CA PHE A 96 18.83 28.60 4.62
C PHE A 96 18.06 27.91 5.75
N ASP A 97 17.77 28.62 6.84
CA ASP A 97 16.92 28.15 7.94
C ASP A 97 15.47 27.86 7.49
N GLN A 98 15.04 28.44 6.36
CA GLN A 98 13.74 28.17 5.76
C GLN A 98 13.69 26.87 4.95
N ALA A 99 14.83 26.22 4.69
CA ALA A 99 14.94 25.02 3.86
C ALA A 99 14.04 23.89 4.38
N GLN A 100 13.30 23.26 3.47
CA GLN A 100 12.35 22.21 3.82
C GLN A 100 12.95 20.84 3.54
N ILE A 101 13.86 20.40 4.41
CA ILE A 101 14.56 19.12 4.30
C ILE A 101 14.15 18.23 5.48
N SER A 102 13.37 17.18 5.22
CA SER A 102 12.80 16.35 6.28
C SER A 102 12.49 14.93 5.82
N THR A 103 12.10 14.05 6.74
CA THR A 103 11.54 12.75 6.35
C THR A 103 10.10 12.90 5.88
N LEU A 104 9.63 11.94 5.08
CA LEU A 104 8.23 11.88 4.66
C LEU A 104 7.28 11.87 5.87
N ASP A 105 7.58 11.07 6.90
CA ASP A 105 6.75 11.01 8.12
C ASP A 105 6.69 12.35 8.85
N SER A 106 7.82 13.06 8.94
CA SER A 106 7.89 14.37 9.59
C SER A 106 7.07 15.41 8.82
N PHE A 107 7.08 15.31 7.50
CA PHE A 107 6.27 16.14 6.63
C PHE A 107 4.77 15.87 6.80
N CYS A 108 4.35 14.60 6.75
CA CYS A 108 2.96 14.19 6.98
C CYS A 108 2.48 14.60 8.38
N ALA A 109 3.32 14.38 9.41
CA ALA A 109 3.00 14.78 10.77
C ALA A 109 2.74 16.28 10.88
N ARG A 110 3.52 17.12 10.18
CA ARG A 110 3.28 18.56 10.14
C ARG A 110 1.92 18.92 9.52
N ILE A 111 1.52 18.26 8.42
CA ILE A 111 0.20 18.45 7.82
C ILE A 111 -0.90 18.09 8.83
N VAL A 112 -0.77 16.92 9.46
CA VAL A 112 -1.76 16.42 10.43
C VAL A 112 -1.82 17.29 11.69
N ARG A 113 -0.71 17.84 12.18
CA ARG A 113 -0.74 18.79 13.31
C ARG A 113 -1.46 20.09 12.96
N GLY A 114 -1.34 20.55 11.72
CA GLY A 114 -1.97 21.79 11.25
C GLY A 114 -3.47 21.65 10.94
N ALA A 115 -3.92 20.48 10.46
CA ALA A 115 -5.28 20.31 9.94
C ALA A 115 -6.00 19.03 10.39
N GLY A 116 -5.36 18.17 11.18
CA GLY A 116 -5.91 16.88 11.64
C GLY A 116 -7.02 16.99 12.69
N GLY A 117 -7.22 18.17 13.28
CA GLY A 117 -8.25 18.41 14.28
C GLY A 117 -9.66 18.05 13.80
N ARG A 118 -9.96 18.18 12.50
CA ARG A 118 -11.25 17.77 11.92
C ARG A 118 -11.53 16.26 11.98
N PHE A 119 -10.49 15.44 12.14
CA PHE A 119 -10.59 14.00 12.33
C PHE A 119 -10.50 13.59 13.80
N GLY A 120 -10.57 14.56 14.72
CA GLY A 120 -10.40 14.34 16.16
C GLY A 120 -8.96 13.98 16.55
N ILE A 121 -7.98 14.24 15.67
CA ILE A 121 -6.56 14.00 15.97
C ILE A 121 -6.02 15.20 16.76
N PRO A 122 -5.46 15.00 17.97
CA PRO A 122 -4.93 16.09 18.77
C PRO A 122 -3.64 16.65 18.16
N GLY A 123 -3.47 17.98 18.12
CA GLY A 123 -2.30 18.61 17.49
C GLY A 123 -0.94 18.30 18.13
N ASN A 124 -0.94 17.75 19.35
CA ASN A 124 0.26 17.32 20.08
C ASN A 124 0.45 15.79 20.09
N PHE A 125 -0.16 15.06 19.15
CA PHE A 125 0.02 13.60 19.05
C PHE A 125 1.51 13.20 18.94
N ARG A 126 1.81 12.01 19.44
CA ARG A 126 3.09 11.32 19.25
C ARG A 126 2.95 10.16 18.28
N GLN A 127 3.97 9.99 17.44
CA GLN A 127 4.13 8.80 16.60
C GLN A 127 4.99 7.80 17.38
N ASP A 128 4.42 6.65 17.72
CA ASP A 128 5.05 5.67 18.61
C ASP A 128 4.49 4.27 18.35
N GLU A 129 5.20 3.50 17.50
CA GLU A 129 4.81 2.14 17.11
C GLU A 129 4.76 1.15 18.28
N TYR A 130 5.57 1.40 19.31
CA TYR A 130 5.56 0.53 20.48
C TYR A 130 4.35 0.80 21.36
N ALA A 131 4.05 2.07 21.61
CA ALA A 131 2.89 2.47 22.39
C ALA A 131 1.58 2.14 21.68
N ILE A 132 1.51 2.26 20.34
CA ILE A 132 0.32 1.88 19.57
C ILE A 132 0.09 0.37 19.64
N SER A 133 1.11 -0.46 19.40
CA SER A 133 0.94 -1.92 19.42
C SER A 133 0.47 -2.42 20.79
N ARG A 134 1.04 -1.90 21.90
CA ARG A 134 0.53 -2.18 23.25
C ARG A 134 -0.92 -1.75 23.46
N LEU A 135 -1.28 -0.55 23.00
CA LEU A 135 -2.66 -0.05 23.09
C LEU A 135 -3.62 -0.97 22.33
N LEU A 136 -3.25 -1.43 21.14
CA LEU A 136 -4.08 -2.30 20.33
C LEU A 136 -4.26 -3.68 20.98
N GLN A 137 -3.19 -4.26 21.52
CA GLN A 137 -3.25 -5.52 22.28
C GLN A 137 -4.22 -5.42 23.47
N ASP A 138 -4.07 -4.38 24.30
CA ASP A 138 -4.94 -4.16 25.46
C ASP A 138 -6.41 -3.99 25.05
N ARG A 139 -6.67 -3.24 23.98
CA ARG A 139 -8.04 -2.98 23.48
C ARG A 139 -8.66 -4.22 22.86
N ALA A 140 -7.90 -4.99 22.10
CA ALA A 140 -8.35 -6.22 21.47
C ALA A 140 -8.74 -7.26 22.53
N LEU A 141 -7.86 -7.53 23.50
CA LEU A 141 -8.13 -8.47 24.58
C LEU A 141 -9.36 -8.04 25.40
N GLN A 142 -9.42 -6.76 25.80
CA GLN A 142 -10.58 -6.24 26.53
C GLN A 142 -11.88 -6.44 25.73
N PHE A 143 -11.88 -6.10 24.44
CA PHE A 143 -13.06 -6.21 23.60
C PHE A 143 -13.53 -7.67 23.44
N ILE A 144 -12.61 -8.61 23.24
CA ILE A 144 -12.93 -10.03 23.13
C ILE A 144 -13.57 -10.55 24.42
N LEU A 145 -13.01 -10.21 25.58
CA LEU A 145 -13.55 -10.66 26.87
C LEU A 145 -14.98 -10.12 27.10
N GLU A 146 -15.20 -8.84 26.83
CA GLU A 146 -16.51 -8.19 26.96
C GLU A 146 -17.59 -8.77 26.02
N ASN A 147 -17.18 -9.28 24.85
CA ASN A 147 -18.09 -9.74 23.80
C ASN A 147 -18.07 -11.27 23.59
N SER A 148 -17.39 -12.02 24.45
CA SER A 148 -17.15 -13.47 24.30
C SER A 148 -18.42 -14.33 24.17
N GLU A 149 -19.54 -13.86 24.73
CA GLU A 149 -20.84 -14.54 24.66
C GLU A 149 -21.69 -14.16 23.43
N GLN A 150 -21.28 -13.16 22.65
CA GLN A 150 -21.98 -12.77 21.42
C GLN A 150 -21.83 -13.89 20.39
N ARG A 151 -22.95 -14.38 19.83
CA ARG A 151 -22.99 -15.56 18.95
C ARG A 151 -21.90 -15.56 17.88
N GLY A 152 -21.75 -14.45 17.16
CA GLY A 152 -20.72 -14.28 16.12
C GLY A 152 -19.29 -14.55 16.63
N LEU A 153 -18.90 -13.94 17.75
CA LEU A 153 -17.56 -14.12 18.31
C LEU A 153 -17.41 -15.47 19.06
N LYS A 154 -18.46 -15.92 19.73
CA LYS A 154 -18.49 -17.16 20.50
C LYS A 154 -18.15 -18.39 19.67
N ASP A 155 -18.68 -18.47 18.45
CA ASP A 155 -18.45 -19.59 17.55
C ASP A 155 -17.00 -19.60 17.02
N PHE A 156 -16.41 -18.42 16.78
CA PHE A 156 -14.98 -18.29 16.45
C PHE A 156 -14.09 -18.68 17.63
N LEU A 157 -14.37 -18.19 18.84
CA LEU A 157 -13.62 -18.53 20.05
C LEU A 157 -13.65 -20.02 20.35
N ARG A 158 -14.79 -20.70 20.11
CA ARG A 158 -14.91 -22.16 20.27
C ARG A 158 -14.10 -22.94 19.24
N SER A 159 -14.04 -22.44 18.01
CA SER A 159 -13.40 -23.13 16.89
C SER A 159 -11.88 -22.97 16.87
N TYR A 160 -11.40 -21.78 17.25
CA TYR A 160 -9.99 -21.40 17.11
C TYR A 160 -9.29 -21.11 18.44
N GLY A 161 -10.02 -20.85 19.53
CA GLY A 161 -9.45 -20.42 20.80
C GLY A 161 -9.19 -18.92 20.87
N ILE A 162 -9.04 -18.41 22.10
CA ILE A 162 -8.89 -16.97 22.35
C ILE A 162 -7.57 -16.39 21.82
N GLU A 163 -6.48 -17.14 21.95
CA GLU A 163 -5.13 -16.71 21.54
C GLU A 163 -5.09 -16.50 20.02
N THR A 164 -5.53 -17.49 19.24
CA THR A 164 -5.63 -17.38 17.77
C THR A 164 -6.57 -16.25 17.33
N VAL A 165 -7.75 -16.11 17.95
CA VAL A 165 -8.68 -15.01 17.60
C VAL A 165 -8.08 -13.64 17.93
N LEU A 166 -7.31 -13.53 19.01
CA LEU A 166 -6.63 -12.29 19.38
C LEU A 166 -5.50 -11.96 18.40
N GLU A 167 -4.57 -12.90 18.21
CA GLU A 167 -3.30 -12.69 17.49
C GLU A 167 -3.45 -12.73 15.96
N GLU A 168 -4.40 -13.50 15.43
CA GLU A 168 -4.55 -13.70 13.98
C GLU A 168 -5.76 -12.94 13.39
N LEU A 169 -6.68 -12.44 14.22
CA LEU A 169 -7.85 -11.69 13.76
C LEU A 169 -7.90 -10.26 14.30
N PHE A 170 -8.03 -10.07 15.62
CA PHE A 170 -8.31 -8.74 16.17
C PHE A 170 -7.10 -7.79 16.12
N ILE A 171 -5.90 -8.24 16.49
CA ILE A 171 -4.70 -7.40 16.47
C ILE A 171 -4.33 -7.01 15.03
N PRO A 172 -4.20 -7.96 14.06
CA PRO A 172 -3.83 -7.59 12.70
C PRO A 172 -4.84 -6.65 12.04
N LEU A 173 -6.16 -6.88 12.24
CA LEU A 173 -7.18 -5.96 11.74
C LEU A 173 -7.02 -4.54 12.33
N ALA A 174 -6.69 -4.44 13.62
CA ALA A 174 -6.50 -3.15 14.27
C ALA A 174 -5.22 -2.41 13.85
N GLU A 175 -4.17 -3.15 13.48
CA GLU A 175 -2.90 -2.61 12.99
C GLU A 175 -2.98 -2.20 11.52
N GLU A 176 -3.62 -3.03 10.68
CA GLU A 176 -3.55 -2.90 9.22
C GLU A 176 -4.78 -2.21 8.59
N GLU A 177 -5.97 -2.38 9.17
CA GLU A 177 -7.24 -1.95 8.52
C GLU A 177 -7.98 -0.85 9.28
N PHE A 178 -7.64 -0.61 10.55
CA PHE A 178 -8.36 0.36 11.38
C PHE A 178 -7.76 1.75 11.27
N HIS A 179 -8.03 2.34 10.11
CA HIS A 179 -7.60 3.68 9.73
C HIS A 179 -8.42 4.75 10.48
N LEU A 180 -7.73 5.74 11.06
CA LEU A 180 -8.36 6.83 11.82
C LEU A 180 -9.27 7.73 11.00
N VAL A 181 -9.02 7.73 9.70
CA VAL A 181 -9.64 8.64 8.75
C VAL A 181 -10.41 7.85 7.69
N GLU A 182 -10.90 6.65 7.98
CA GLU A 182 -11.82 5.94 7.09
C GLU A 182 -13.25 5.92 7.62
N GLU A 183 -14.18 6.10 6.69
CA GLU A 183 -15.63 6.14 6.90
C GLU A 183 -16.32 4.95 6.24
N LEU A 184 -15.65 3.81 6.09
CA LEU A 184 -16.33 2.59 5.63
C LEU A 184 -17.33 2.13 6.68
N THR A 185 -18.57 1.91 6.25
CA THR A 185 -19.64 1.35 7.09
C THR A 185 -19.56 -0.17 7.13
N VAL A 186 -20.13 -0.77 8.18
CA VAL A 186 -20.28 -2.24 8.32
C VAL A 186 -20.92 -2.86 7.07
N THR A 187 -21.94 -2.19 6.55
CA THR A 187 -22.68 -2.64 5.38
C THR A 187 -21.76 -2.68 4.15
N GLU A 188 -20.96 -1.63 3.93
CA GLU A 188 -20.04 -1.58 2.80
C GLU A 188 -18.93 -2.63 2.90
N LEU A 189 -18.36 -2.84 4.10
CA LEU A 189 -17.36 -3.88 4.34
C LEU A 189 -17.92 -5.27 4.06
N TYR A 190 -19.10 -5.58 4.61
CA TYR A 190 -19.77 -6.85 4.41
C TYR A 190 -20.09 -7.11 2.92
N GLN A 191 -20.60 -6.09 2.22
CA GLN A 191 -20.92 -6.21 0.80
C GLN A 191 -19.66 -6.40 -0.06
N ARG A 192 -18.58 -5.66 0.23
CA ARG A 192 -17.30 -5.81 -0.46
C ARG A 192 -16.73 -7.22 -0.27
N GLN A 193 -16.78 -7.75 0.95
CA GLN A 193 -16.36 -9.13 1.22
C GLN A 193 -17.23 -10.13 0.48
N LEU A 194 -18.56 -9.99 0.54
CA LEU A 194 -19.50 -10.87 -0.15
C LEU A 194 -19.20 -10.91 -1.65
N SER A 195 -19.05 -9.74 -2.29
CA SER A 195 -18.70 -9.66 -3.72
C SER A 195 -17.36 -10.31 -4.05
N PHE A 196 -16.35 -10.15 -3.18
CA PHE A 196 -15.05 -10.81 -3.35
C PHE A 196 -15.18 -12.33 -3.26
N LEU A 197 -15.89 -12.84 -2.24
CA LEU A 197 -16.11 -14.27 -2.03
C LEU A 197 -16.95 -14.89 -3.14
N GLU A 198 -17.98 -14.21 -3.65
CA GLU A 198 -18.78 -14.65 -4.79
C GLU A 198 -17.91 -14.80 -6.04
N LYS A 199 -17.05 -13.80 -6.32
CA LYS A 199 -16.12 -13.86 -7.45
C LYS A 199 -15.11 -14.99 -7.30
N LYS A 200 -14.54 -15.15 -6.11
CA LYS A 200 -13.58 -16.24 -5.82
C LYS A 200 -14.25 -17.61 -5.96
N LEU A 201 -15.45 -17.77 -5.41
CA LEU A 201 -16.23 -19.01 -5.52
C LEU A 201 -16.55 -19.35 -6.98
N SER A 202 -16.91 -18.35 -7.79
CA SER A 202 -17.12 -18.55 -9.24
C SER A 202 -15.87 -19.10 -9.93
N GLN A 203 -14.69 -18.55 -9.64
CA GLN A 203 -13.43 -19.04 -10.22
C GLN A 203 -13.09 -20.47 -9.79
N LEU A 204 -13.37 -20.81 -8.52
CA LEU A 204 -13.18 -22.17 -8.00
C LEU A 204 -14.14 -23.14 -8.69
N VAL A 205 -15.41 -22.77 -8.85
CA VAL A 205 -16.44 -23.54 -9.54
C VAL A 205 -16.04 -23.81 -11.00
N ASP A 206 -15.50 -22.82 -11.71
CA ASP A 206 -15.01 -22.99 -13.08
C ASP A 206 -13.93 -24.09 -13.17
N GLY A 207 -12.99 -24.11 -12.21
CA GLY A 207 -11.93 -25.12 -12.15
C GLY A 207 -12.45 -26.54 -11.84
N LEU A 208 -13.52 -26.68 -11.05
CA LEU A 208 -14.18 -27.97 -10.83
C LEU A 208 -14.94 -28.44 -12.06
N GLU A 209 -15.63 -27.53 -12.76
CA GLU A 209 -16.36 -27.85 -13.98
C GLU A 209 -15.42 -28.28 -15.10
N GLU A 210 -14.27 -27.61 -15.25
CA GLU A 210 -13.21 -28.03 -16.18
C GLU A 210 -12.71 -29.44 -15.88
N THR A 211 -12.42 -29.71 -14.60
CA THR A 211 -11.95 -31.04 -14.16
C THR A 211 -13.00 -32.12 -14.42
N ARG A 212 -14.27 -31.85 -14.10
CA ARG A 212 -15.40 -32.76 -14.33
C ARG A 212 -15.61 -33.02 -15.82
N ARG A 213 -15.51 -31.99 -16.66
CA ARG A 213 -15.62 -32.10 -18.12
C ARG A 213 -14.51 -32.96 -18.70
N TRP A 214 -13.26 -32.72 -18.30
CA TRP A 214 -12.12 -33.53 -18.74
C TRP A 214 -12.34 -35.01 -18.46
N PHE A 215 -12.74 -35.37 -17.23
CA PHE A 215 -13.06 -36.75 -16.86
C PHE A 215 -14.27 -37.34 -17.60
N SER A 216 -15.20 -36.52 -18.06
CA SER A 216 -16.38 -36.97 -18.82
C SER A 216 -16.08 -37.21 -20.30
N GLU A 217 -15.12 -36.48 -20.86
CA GLU A 217 -14.76 -36.53 -22.28
C GLU A 217 -13.55 -37.42 -22.57
N THR A 218 -12.78 -37.79 -21.55
CA THR A 218 -11.54 -38.56 -21.67
C THR A 218 -11.75 -40.05 -21.53
N GLU A 219 -11.30 -40.84 -22.51
CA GLU A 219 -11.24 -42.30 -22.42
C GLU A 219 -9.98 -42.75 -21.64
N LEU A 220 -10.19 -43.26 -20.43
CA LEU A 220 -9.11 -43.75 -19.57
C LEU A 220 -8.84 -45.26 -19.74
N PRO A 221 -7.59 -45.73 -19.57
CA PRO A 221 -7.28 -47.16 -19.63
C PRO A 221 -7.97 -47.94 -18.50
N ALA A 222 -8.71 -48.99 -18.86
CA ALA A 222 -9.55 -49.76 -17.94
C ALA A 222 -8.77 -50.48 -16.82
N ASP A 223 -7.47 -50.76 -17.02
CA ASP A 223 -6.61 -51.40 -16.03
C ASP A 223 -6.16 -50.44 -14.90
N LYS A 224 -6.36 -49.11 -15.07
CA LYS A 224 -5.95 -48.09 -14.10
C LYS A 224 -7.05 -47.82 -13.07
N LYS A 225 -7.20 -48.72 -12.10
CA LYS A 225 -8.27 -48.66 -11.10
C LYS A 225 -8.44 -47.31 -10.37
N ARG A 226 -7.34 -46.72 -9.85
CA ARG A 226 -7.42 -45.51 -9.00
C ARG A 226 -7.94 -44.26 -9.73
N ILE A 227 -7.48 -44.02 -10.96
CA ILE A 227 -7.92 -42.86 -11.74
C ILE A 227 -9.37 -43.04 -12.22
N ASN A 228 -9.78 -44.28 -12.53
CA ASN A 228 -11.17 -44.60 -12.88
C ASN A 228 -12.12 -44.45 -11.67
N GLU A 229 -11.70 -44.83 -10.46
CA GLU A 229 -12.45 -44.57 -9.23
C GLU A 229 -12.66 -43.06 -8.99
N ALA A 230 -11.61 -42.26 -9.19
CA ALA A 230 -11.71 -40.80 -9.09
C ALA A 230 -12.62 -40.21 -10.18
N MET A 231 -12.52 -40.67 -11.43
CA MET A 231 -13.39 -40.28 -12.53
C MET A 231 -14.86 -40.49 -12.18
N VAL A 232 -15.24 -41.71 -11.78
CA VAL A 232 -16.64 -42.04 -11.42
C VAL A 232 -17.14 -41.14 -10.29
N LEU A 233 -16.31 -40.94 -9.26
CA LEU A 233 -16.68 -40.13 -8.11
C LEU A 233 -16.86 -38.65 -8.46
N ILE A 234 -16.04 -38.10 -9.38
CA ILE A 234 -16.14 -36.71 -9.86
C ILE A 234 -17.33 -36.53 -10.81
N THR A 235 -17.51 -37.42 -11.78
CA THR A 235 -18.56 -37.27 -12.83
C THR A 235 -19.97 -37.57 -12.31
N ALA A 236 -20.08 -38.35 -11.23
CA ALA A 236 -21.35 -38.57 -10.52
C ALA A 236 -21.89 -37.32 -9.82
N GLN A 237 -21.06 -36.29 -9.61
CA GLN A 237 -21.51 -35.04 -9.00
C GLN A 237 -22.35 -34.21 -9.97
N GLU A 238 -23.34 -33.50 -9.42
CA GLU A 238 -24.04 -32.44 -10.14
C GLU A 238 -23.05 -31.38 -10.64
N SER A 239 -23.38 -30.70 -11.73
CA SER A 239 -22.53 -29.65 -12.29
C SER A 239 -22.28 -28.56 -11.25
N PRO A 240 -21.02 -28.29 -10.85
CA PRO A 240 -20.67 -27.15 -10.01
C PRO A 240 -21.27 -25.83 -10.51
N ALA A 241 -21.25 -25.60 -11.83
CA ALA A 241 -21.81 -24.39 -12.43
C ALA A 241 -23.34 -24.30 -12.27
N ALA A 242 -24.05 -25.43 -12.39
CA ALA A 242 -25.49 -25.47 -12.16
C ALA A 242 -25.85 -25.18 -10.70
N LEU A 243 -25.13 -25.79 -9.76
CA LEU A 243 -25.30 -25.54 -8.32
C LEU A 243 -25.07 -24.05 -7.97
N LEU A 244 -24.01 -23.44 -8.53
CA LEU A 244 -23.72 -22.02 -8.35
C LEU A 244 -24.83 -21.12 -8.95
N ALA A 245 -25.28 -21.43 -10.17
CA ALA A 245 -26.34 -20.68 -10.84
C ALA A 245 -27.67 -20.73 -10.07
N ALA A 246 -27.98 -21.87 -9.46
CA ALA A 246 -29.13 -22.05 -8.57
C ALA A 246 -28.94 -21.42 -7.18
N ARG A 247 -27.72 -20.95 -6.85
CA ARG A 247 -27.31 -20.53 -5.49
C ARG A 247 -27.54 -21.63 -4.45
N ASP A 248 -27.35 -22.88 -4.83
CA ASP A 248 -27.43 -24.02 -3.93
C ASP A 248 -26.12 -24.19 -3.14
N TRP A 249 -26.00 -23.41 -2.07
CA TRP A 249 -24.83 -23.45 -1.19
C TRP A 249 -24.68 -24.79 -0.47
N THR A 250 -25.78 -25.50 -0.23
CA THR A 250 -25.75 -26.81 0.43
C THR A 250 -25.18 -27.86 -0.51
N GLY A 251 -25.68 -27.91 -1.75
CA GLY A 251 -25.14 -28.79 -2.79
C GLY A 251 -23.66 -28.49 -3.09
N LEU A 252 -23.25 -27.22 -3.13
CA LEU A 252 -21.83 -26.87 -3.27
C LEU A 252 -20.98 -27.33 -2.07
N ALA A 253 -21.53 -27.32 -0.85
CA ALA A 253 -20.82 -27.78 0.34
C ALA A 253 -20.68 -29.30 0.37
N GLU A 254 -21.72 -30.04 -0.04
CA GLU A 254 -21.68 -31.48 -0.22
C GLU A 254 -20.64 -31.86 -1.29
N LEU A 255 -20.64 -31.17 -2.43
CA LEU A 255 -19.64 -31.35 -3.49
C LEU A 255 -18.23 -31.05 -2.98
N ALA A 256 -18.05 -29.97 -2.21
CA ALA A 256 -16.77 -29.61 -1.63
C ALA A 256 -16.26 -30.62 -0.59
N ALA A 257 -17.10 -31.52 -0.07
CA ALA A 257 -16.68 -32.64 0.78
C ALA A 257 -16.16 -33.86 -0.01
N VAL A 258 -16.38 -33.90 -1.33
CA VAL A 258 -15.96 -35.00 -2.21
C VAL A 258 -14.44 -34.98 -2.41
N ARG A 259 -13.76 -36.03 -1.93
CA ARG A 259 -12.29 -36.16 -1.95
C ARG A 259 -11.86 -37.40 -2.74
N PRO A 260 -11.67 -37.30 -4.08
CA PRO A 260 -11.07 -38.38 -4.86
C PRO A 260 -9.68 -38.72 -4.33
N SER A 261 -9.34 -40.01 -4.28
CA SER A 261 -8.00 -40.44 -3.85
C SER A 261 -6.96 -40.15 -4.93
N SER A 262 -5.85 -39.52 -4.53
CA SER A 262 -4.70 -39.35 -5.43
C SER A 262 -3.94 -40.66 -5.65
N PHE A 263 -3.10 -40.71 -6.67
CA PHE A 263 -2.27 -41.87 -6.99
C PHE A 263 -0.81 -41.47 -7.28
N GLY A 264 0.12 -42.30 -6.79
CA GLY A 264 1.56 -42.07 -6.87
C GLY A 264 2.32 -43.10 -7.73
N GLY A 265 3.64 -42.93 -7.84
CA GLY A 265 4.54 -43.76 -8.64
C GLY A 265 5.22 -42.98 -9.76
N ASN A 266 6.17 -43.64 -10.45
CA ASN A 266 6.89 -43.06 -11.58
C ASN A 266 6.04 -43.16 -12.86
N ILE A 267 5.06 -42.27 -12.99
CA ILE A 267 4.13 -42.21 -14.13
C ILE A 267 4.85 -41.56 -15.31
N LYS A 268 4.90 -42.25 -16.45
CA LYS A 268 5.46 -41.72 -17.71
C LYS A 268 4.40 -41.41 -18.76
N ASP A 269 3.19 -41.92 -18.55
CA ASP A 269 2.06 -41.73 -19.45
C ASP A 269 1.52 -40.29 -19.29
N PRO A 270 1.53 -39.47 -20.36
CA PRO A 270 1.05 -38.09 -20.31
C PRO A 270 -0.40 -37.96 -19.85
N LEU A 271 -1.28 -38.88 -20.27
CA LEU A 271 -2.70 -38.86 -19.93
C LEU A 271 -2.93 -39.10 -18.44
N LEU A 272 -2.19 -40.04 -17.86
CA LEU A 272 -2.24 -40.33 -16.42
C LEU A 272 -1.60 -39.22 -15.58
N LEU A 273 -0.62 -38.49 -16.14
CA LEU A 273 -0.06 -37.30 -15.52
C LEU A 273 -1.11 -36.17 -15.45
N GLU A 274 -1.79 -35.90 -16.57
CA GLU A 274 -2.83 -34.88 -16.67
C GLU A 274 -4.01 -35.18 -15.72
N GLY A 275 -4.53 -36.41 -15.72
CA GLY A 275 -5.59 -36.81 -14.80
C GLY A 275 -5.19 -36.72 -13.32
N ARG A 276 -3.91 -36.91 -13.01
CA ARG A 276 -3.39 -36.71 -11.64
C ARG A 276 -3.35 -35.23 -11.26
N GLU A 277 -3.00 -34.33 -12.19
CA GLU A 277 -3.08 -32.88 -11.96
C GLU A 277 -4.54 -32.46 -11.75
N HIS A 278 -5.47 -32.97 -12.55
CA HIS A 278 -6.91 -32.73 -12.38
C HIS A 278 -7.44 -33.17 -11.00
N ILE A 279 -7.05 -34.34 -10.50
CA ILE A 279 -7.42 -34.78 -9.14
C ILE A 279 -6.81 -33.88 -8.07
N ARG A 280 -5.54 -33.47 -8.22
CA ARG A 280 -4.90 -32.54 -7.27
C ARG A 280 -5.58 -31.18 -7.29
N ASN A 281 -5.93 -30.67 -8.47
CA ASN A 281 -6.69 -29.45 -8.63
C ASN A 281 -8.05 -29.55 -7.94
N TRP A 282 -8.80 -30.64 -8.18
CA TRP A 282 -10.07 -30.90 -7.49
C TRP A 282 -9.92 -30.83 -5.97
N GLN A 283 -8.94 -31.56 -5.41
CA GLN A 283 -8.68 -31.58 -3.96
C GLN A 283 -8.32 -30.19 -3.41
N SER A 284 -7.51 -29.42 -4.13
CA SER A 284 -7.13 -28.05 -3.75
C SER A 284 -8.35 -27.12 -3.75
N VAL A 285 -9.08 -27.10 -4.87
CA VAL A 285 -10.22 -26.22 -5.08
C VAL A 285 -11.34 -26.52 -4.09
N THR A 286 -11.67 -27.79 -3.88
CA THR A 286 -12.67 -28.19 -2.88
C THR A 286 -12.20 -27.94 -1.44
N GLY A 287 -10.90 -27.90 -1.17
CA GLY A 287 -10.34 -27.44 0.11
C GLY A 287 -10.59 -25.95 0.34
N GLU A 288 -10.34 -25.11 -0.66
CA GLU A 288 -10.63 -23.67 -0.59
C GLU A 288 -12.12 -23.38 -0.46
N MET A 289 -12.98 -24.12 -1.19
CA MET A 289 -14.44 -23.96 -1.09
C MET A 289 -14.95 -24.26 0.32
N GLN A 290 -14.39 -25.24 1.03
CA GLN A 290 -14.77 -25.53 2.42
C GLN A 290 -14.49 -24.37 3.37
N ALA A 291 -13.50 -23.52 3.09
CA ALA A 291 -13.23 -22.32 3.87
C ALA A 291 -14.19 -21.16 3.53
N ILE A 292 -14.76 -21.15 2.32
CA ILE A 292 -15.57 -20.05 1.79
C ILE A 292 -17.07 -20.28 2.00
N LEU A 293 -17.56 -21.49 1.75
CA LEU A 293 -18.98 -21.84 1.79
C LEU A 293 -19.68 -21.60 3.14
N PRO A 294 -19.03 -21.74 4.31
CA PRO A 294 -19.65 -21.37 5.58
C PRO A 294 -20.19 -19.93 5.60
N TYR A 295 -19.53 -19.01 4.88
CA TYR A 295 -19.99 -17.63 4.72
C TYR A 295 -21.38 -17.52 4.09
N PHE A 296 -21.66 -18.36 3.09
CA PHE A 296 -22.93 -18.36 2.37
C PHE A 296 -24.02 -19.15 3.10
N LEU A 297 -23.63 -20.17 3.87
CA LEU A 297 -24.53 -21.02 4.65
C LEU A 297 -25.06 -20.34 5.92
N ASP A 298 -24.26 -19.51 6.60
CA ASP A 298 -24.67 -18.79 7.81
C ASP A 298 -24.33 -17.29 7.76
N GLN A 299 -24.91 -16.59 6.78
CA GLN A 299 -24.69 -15.15 6.56
C GLN A 299 -24.97 -14.28 7.80
N GLU A 300 -25.88 -14.70 8.68
CA GLU A 300 -26.26 -13.91 9.86
C GLU A 300 -25.16 -13.92 10.92
N VAL A 301 -24.47 -15.04 11.13
CA VAL A 301 -23.29 -15.11 12.02
C VAL A 301 -22.20 -14.16 11.55
N TYR A 302 -21.91 -14.12 10.24
CA TYR A 302 -20.91 -13.19 9.70
C TYR A 302 -21.36 -11.74 9.81
N ARG A 303 -22.63 -11.43 9.53
CA ARG A 303 -23.16 -10.08 9.71
C ARG A 303 -23.02 -9.58 11.16
N GLN A 304 -23.24 -10.46 12.14
CA GLN A 304 -23.03 -10.14 13.55
C GLN A 304 -21.55 -9.92 13.86
N MET A 305 -20.65 -10.74 13.32
CA MET A 305 -19.20 -10.54 13.44
C MET A 305 -18.77 -9.18 12.87
N TYR A 306 -19.24 -8.80 11.67
CA TYR A 306 -18.91 -7.49 11.09
C TYR A 306 -19.39 -6.31 11.94
N ARG A 307 -20.55 -6.43 12.60
CA ARG A 307 -21.01 -5.41 13.56
C ARG A 307 -20.07 -5.30 14.76
N LEU A 308 -19.59 -6.43 15.29
CA LEU A 308 -18.62 -6.43 16.39
C LEU A 308 -17.28 -5.84 15.95
N LEU A 309 -16.79 -6.17 14.76
CA LEU A 309 -15.56 -5.61 14.21
C LEU A 309 -15.65 -4.09 14.02
N GLU A 310 -16.80 -3.57 13.60
CA GLU A 310 -17.01 -2.12 13.52
C GLU A 310 -17.02 -1.44 14.88
N GLU A 311 -17.71 -2.03 15.86
CA GLU A 311 -17.70 -1.50 17.23
C GLU A 311 -16.27 -1.50 17.79
N PHE A 312 -15.51 -2.58 17.54
CA PHE A 312 -14.11 -2.68 17.90
C PHE A 312 -13.27 -1.60 17.22
N ARG A 313 -13.43 -1.40 15.91
CA ARG A 313 -12.77 -0.33 15.13
C ARG A 313 -13.03 1.05 15.71
N GLN A 314 -14.28 1.35 16.05
CA GLN A 314 -14.66 2.64 16.66
C GLN A 314 -13.96 2.83 18.00
N ARG A 315 -13.98 1.83 18.88
CA ARG A 315 -13.32 1.86 20.20
C ARG A 315 -11.80 2.01 20.08
N VAL A 316 -11.16 1.31 19.15
CA VAL A 316 -9.72 1.44 18.86
C VAL A 316 -9.41 2.85 18.38
N ASN A 317 -10.12 3.35 17.37
CA ASN A 317 -9.89 4.68 16.81
C ASN A 317 -10.13 5.80 17.84
N GLU A 318 -11.13 5.65 18.70
CA GLU A 318 -11.30 6.55 19.84
C GLU A 318 -10.15 6.46 20.84
N ALA A 319 -9.66 5.26 21.16
CA ALA A 319 -8.52 5.08 22.06
C ALA A 319 -7.24 5.72 21.49
N LYS A 320 -6.94 5.54 20.19
CA LYS A 320 -5.85 6.20 19.47
C LYS A 320 -5.93 7.73 19.63
N ARG A 321 -7.09 8.32 19.34
CA ARG A 321 -7.34 9.77 19.45
C ARG A 321 -7.20 10.29 20.89
N ARG A 322 -7.81 9.61 21.86
CA ARG A 322 -7.77 10.00 23.28
C ARG A 322 -6.36 9.93 23.86
N ALA A 323 -5.60 8.88 23.51
CA ALA A 323 -4.22 8.73 23.95
C ALA A 323 -3.26 9.69 23.23
N GLY A 324 -3.64 10.20 22.05
CA GLY A 324 -2.76 10.98 21.20
C GLY A 324 -1.55 10.18 20.70
N VAL A 325 -1.72 8.87 20.50
CA VAL A 325 -0.69 7.94 20.04
C VAL A 325 -1.13 7.39 18.70
N LEU A 326 -0.30 7.61 17.67
CA LEU A 326 -0.59 7.21 16.30
C LEU A 326 0.54 6.34 15.75
N SER A 327 0.22 5.45 14.82
CA SER A 327 1.21 4.79 13.98
C SER A 327 1.73 5.73 12.88
N PHE A 328 2.74 5.28 12.14
CA PHE A 328 3.18 5.94 10.91
C PHE A 328 2.08 5.93 9.84
N SER A 329 1.39 4.79 9.66
CA SER A 329 0.29 4.65 8.69
C SER A 329 -0.85 5.63 8.97
N ASP A 330 -1.30 5.71 10.24
CA ASP A 330 -2.35 6.64 10.69
C ASP A 330 -2.07 8.08 10.24
N VAL A 331 -0.81 8.53 10.36
CA VAL A 331 -0.40 9.90 10.04
C VAL A 331 -0.28 10.13 8.55
N VAL A 332 0.24 9.17 7.79
CA VAL A 332 0.39 9.28 6.33
C VAL A 332 -0.99 9.30 5.67
N GLU A 333 -1.88 8.40 6.05
CA GLU A 333 -3.25 8.34 5.53
C GLU A 333 -4.05 9.59 5.89
N ALA A 334 -3.93 10.06 7.14
CA ALA A 334 -4.53 11.32 7.53
C ALA A 334 -4.01 12.46 6.65
N ALA A 335 -2.70 12.62 6.47
CA ALA A 335 -2.14 13.66 5.62
C ALA A 335 -2.67 13.60 4.17
N ILE A 336 -2.74 12.41 3.59
CA ILE A 336 -3.27 12.20 2.23
C ILE A 336 -4.74 12.56 2.17
N ARG A 337 -5.57 12.06 3.12
CA ARG A 337 -6.99 12.38 3.14
C ARG A 337 -7.22 13.88 3.33
N LEU A 338 -6.44 14.53 4.20
CA LEU A 338 -6.45 15.98 4.40
C LEU A 338 -6.22 16.70 3.06
N LEU A 339 -5.16 16.36 2.32
CA LEU A 339 -4.84 16.99 1.03
C LEU A 339 -5.82 16.61 -0.09
N ARG A 340 -6.40 15.41 -0.04
CA ARG A 340 -7.36 14.91 -1.04
C ARG A 340 -8.69 15.67 -0.95
N GLU A 341 -9.17 15.91 0.27
CA GLU A 341 -10.49 16.48 0.55
C GLU A 341 -10.46 17.99 0.77
N ASP A 342 -9.36 18.53 1.30
CA ASP A 342 -9.20 19.97 1.54
C ASP A 342 -8.41 20.65 0.44
N ARG A 343 -9.17 21.31 -0.44
CA ARG A 343 -8.58 22.00 -1.58
C ARG A 343 -7.72 23.18 -1.16
N GLN A 344 -8.11 23.93 -0.13
CA GLN A 344 -7.36 25.10 0.32
C GLN A 344 -6.01 24.69 0.91
N LEU A 345 -5.99 23.65 1.74
CA LEU A 345 -4.76 23.08 2.28
C LEU A 345 -3.86 22.54 1.17
N ARG A 346 -4.44 21.84 0.18
CA ARG A 346 -3.70 21.34 -0.98
C ARG A 346 -3.09 22.47 -1.80
N ASP A 347 -3.86 23.50 -2.12
CA ASP A 347 -3.38 24.66 -2.89
C ASP A 347 -2.32 25.46 -2.12
N PHE A 348 -2.43 25.57 -0.80
CA PHE A 348 -1.38 26.15 0.03
C PHE A 348 -0.05 25.43 -0.15
N TYR A 349 -0.03 24.09 -0.03
CA TYR A 349 1.21 23.33 -0.20
C TYR A 349 1.71 23.29 -1.64
N LYS A 350 0.79 23.22 -2.62
CA LYS A 350 1.13 23.29 -4.05
C LYS A 350 1.81 24.61 -4.42
N GLY A 351 1.29 25.73 -3.91
CA GLY A 351 1.83 27.06 -4.13
C GLY A 351 3.12 27.29 -3.36
N ARG A 352 3.22 26.74 -2.14
CA ARG A 352 4.43 26.84 -1.31
C ARG A 352 5.62 26.10 -1.92
N PHE A 353 5.40 24.91 -2.49
CA PHE A 353 6.48 24.10 -3.05
C PHE A 353 6.44 24.12 -4.56
N THR A 354 7.42 24.76 -5.19
CA THR A 354 7.57 24.79 -6.65
C THR A 354 8.31 23.54 -7.14
N HIS A 355 9.20 23.00 -6.30
CA HIS A 355 10.00 21.81 -6.59
C HIS A 355 10.00 20.84 -5.41
N ILE A 356 9.91 19.55 -5.71
CA ILE A 356 9.88 18.47 -4.73
C ILE A 356 10.93 17.44 -5.15
N MET A 357 11.84 17.15 -4.23
CA MET A 357 12.99 16.28 -4.43
C MET A 357 12.91 15.11 -3.45
N ILE A 358 13.11 13.89 -3.92
CA ILE A 358 12.92 12.68 -3.12
C ILE A 358 14.18 11.81 -3.22
N ASP A 359 14.73 11.46 -2.05
CA ASP A 359 15.84 10.53 -1.88
C ASP A 359 15.32 9.14 -1.47
N GLU A 360 15.92 8.08 -2.02
CA GLU A 360 15.63 6.68 -1.69
C GLU A 360 14.13 6.33 -1.80
N PHE A 361 13.53 6.62 -2.95
CA PHE A 361 12.16 6.22 -3.23
C PHE A 361 12.09 4.71 -3.50
N GLN A 362 11.59 3.95 -2.54
CA GLN A 362 11.47 2.48 -2.64
C GLN A 362 10.15 2.05 -3.29
N ASP A 363 10.19 0.90 -3.96
CA ASP A 363 9.03 0.25 -4.58
C ASP A 363 8.01 -0.15 -3.52
N ASN A 364 6.75 0.23 -3.78
CA ASN A 364 5.53 -0.28 -3.16
C ASN A 364 4.91 0.49 -1.98
N ASN A 365 4.88 1.82 -2.03
CA ASN A 365 3.96 2.58 -1.17
C ASN A 365 3.06 3.53 -1.98
N ASP A 366 1.88 3.05 -2.36
CA ASP A 366 0.87 3.85 -3.07
C ASP A 366 0.48 5.12 -2.30
N LEU A 367 0.51 5.10 -0.97
CA LEU A 367 0.24 6.28 -0.15
C LEU A 367 1.28 7.39 -0.41
N GLN A 368 2.57 7.06 -0.47
CA GLN A 368 3.61 8.04 -0.78
C GLN A 368 3.43 8.63 -2.18
N ARG A 369 3.09 7.79 -3.17
CA ARG A 369 2.74 8.26 -4.52
C ARG A 369 1.57 9.23 -4.50
N GLN A 370 0.48 8.86 -3.83
CA GLN A 370 -0.71 9.71 -3.70
C GLN A 370 -0.35 11.07 -3.08
N LEU A 371 0.44 11.08 -1.99
CA LEU A 371 0.93 12.29 -1.34
C LEU A 371 1.68 13.19 -2.33
N LEU A 372 2.69 12.64 -3.02
CA LEU A 372 3.51 13.41 -3.97
C LEU A 372 2.67 13.94 -5.13
N PHE A 373 1.72 13.15 -5.63
CA PHE A 373 0.85 13.54 -6.74
C PHE A 373 -0.08 14.68 -6.32
N LEU A 374 -0.64 14.63 -5.12
CA LEU A 374 -1.44 15.72 -4.56
C LEU A 374 -0.64 17.04 -4.45
N LEU A 375 0.64 16.96 -4.07
CA LEU A 375 1.52 18.13 -3.94
C LEU A 375 2.03 18.65 -5.30
N ALA A 376 2.22 17.74 -6.26
CA ALA A 376 2.72 18.05 -7.60
C ALA A 376 1.62 18.32 -8.64
N GLU A 377 0.35 18.24 -8.24
CA GLU A 377 -0.80 18.61 -9.06
C GLU A 377 -0.59 19.98 -9.72
N ARG A 378 -0.99 20.13 -10.98
CA ARG A 378 -1.01 21.43 -11.66
C ARG A 378 -1.92 22.41 -10.91
N SER A 379 -1.54 23.69 -10.93
CA SER A 379 -2.27 24.75 -10.23
C SER A 379 -3.69 24.97 -10.78
N ASP A 380 -3.90 24.74 -12.08
CA ASP A 380 -5.17 24.97 -12.79
C ASP A 380 -6.20 23.84 -12.65
N ARG A 381 -5.79 22.65 -12.21
CA ARG A 381 -6.71 21.51 -12.01
C ARG A 381 -7.62 21.74 -10.82
N THR A 382 -8.93 21.57 -10.98
CA THR A 382 -9.94 21.77 -9.91
C THR A 382 -10.63 20.50 -9.44
N ALA A 383 -10.36 19.34 -10.07
CA ALA A 383 -11.02 18.08 -9.75
C ALA A 383 -10.67 17.57 -8.33
N LYS A 384 -11.62 16.82 -7.74
CA LYS A 384 -11.43 16.13 -6.46
C LYS A 384 -10.64 14.83 -6.66
N GLY A 385 -10.02 14.34 -5.59
CA GLY A 385 -9.27 13.08 -5.61
C GLY A 385 -7.79 13.25 -5.98
N VAL A 386 -7.06 12.13 -5.97
CA VAL A 386 -5.64 12.08 -6.34
C VAL A 386 -5.51 12.29 -7.85
N PRO A 387 -4.64 13.21 -8.32
CA PRO A 387 -4.46 13.45 -9.76
C PRO A 387 -3.80 12.26 -10.47
N GLY A 388 -4.02 12.15 -11.78
CA GLY A 388 -3.25 11.25 -12.64
C GLY A 388 -1.87 11.83 -13.01
N PRO A 389 -0.96 11.05 -13.63
CA PRO A 389 0.33 11.57 -14.12
C PRO A 389 0.22 12.76 -15.08
N GLU A 390 -0.84 12.82 -15.89
CA GLU A 390 -1.16 13.88 -16.86
C GLU A 390 -1.57 15.21 -16.20
N ASP A 391 -1.98 15.14 -14.94
CA ASP A 391 -2.44 16.25 -14.13
C ASP A 391 -1.31 16.88 -13.30
N LEU A 392 -0.08 16.36 -13.41
CA LEU A 392 1.09 16.84 -12.65
C LEU A 392 1.78 18.01 -13.37
N ALA A 393 2.32 18.94 -12.59
CA ALA A 393 3.15 20.01 -13.10
C ALA A 393 4.41 19.42 -13.78
N SER A 394 4.84 20.02 -14.89
CA SER A 394 5.83 19.41 -15.79
C SER A 394 7.25 19.33 -15.24
N ASN A 395 7.66 20.23 -14.33
CA ASN A 395 9.01 20.34 -13.77
C ASN A 395 8.95 20.53 -12.23
N LYS A 396 8.30 19.60 -11.54
CA LYS A 396 8.06 19.71 -10.10
C LYS A 396 8.61 18.55 -9.30
N LEU A 397 8.72 17.36 -9.88
CA LEU A 397 9.16 16.14 -9.20
C LEU A 397 10.55 15.72 -9.64
N PHE A 398 11.43 15.44 -8.67
CA PHE A 398 12.77 14.92 -8.92
C PHE A 398 13.05 13.75 -7.97
N PHE A 399 13.18 12.55 -8.53
CA PHE A 399 13.39 11.32 -7.78
C PHE A 399 14.82 10.82 -7.95
N VAL A 400 15.41 10.30 -6.88
CA VAL A 400 16.67 9.55 -6.95
C VAL A 400 16.50 8.19 -6.27
N GLY A 401 16.84 7.11 -6.97
CA GLY A 401 16.64 5.73 -6.51
C GLY A 401 17.48 4.70 -7.28
N ASP A 402 17.27 3.41 -7.03
CA ASP A 402 17.97 2.29 -7.71
C ASP A 402 17.16 1.74 -8.91
N GLU A 403 17.84 1.20 -9.92
CA GLU A 403 17.27 0.72 -11.21
C GLU A 403 16.32 -0.47 -11.04
N LYS A 404 16.51 -1.25 -9.98
CA LYS A 404 15.63 -2.39 -9.65
C LYS A 404 14.36 -1.96 -8.91
N GLN A 405 14.16 -0.66 -8.71
CA GLN A 405 13.14 -0.10 -7.81
C GLN A 405 12.24 0.95 -8.49
N SER A 406 12.15 0.98 -9.83
CA SER A 406 11.49 2.06 -10.58
C SER A 406 10.31 1.58 -11.44
N ILE A 407 9.12 1.43 -10.82
CA ILE A 407 7.84 1.17 -11.54
C ILE A 407 7.13 2.44 -12.07
N TYR A 408 7.72 3.63 -11.93
CA TYR A 408 7.10 4.89 -12.33
C TYR A 408 7.45 5.26 -13.77
N ARG A 409 6.52 4.99 -14.69
CA ARG A 409 6.66 5.33 -16.10
C ARG A 409 6.22 6.78 -16.37
N PHE A 410 6.92 7.75 -15.79
CA PHE A 410 6.88 9.12 -16.31
C PHE A 410 7.58 9.12 -17.67
N ARG A 411 6.84 9.27 -18.76
CA ARG A 411 7.36 9.08 -20.12
C ARG A 411 8.39 10.13 -20.58
N ASN A 412 8.65 11.18 -19.79
CA ASN A 412 9.27 12.40 -20.32
C ASN A 412 10.74 12.64 -19.91
N ALA A 413 11.31 12.00 -18.87
CA ALA A 413 12.75 12.05 -18.57
C ALA A 413 13.21 10.96 -17.58
N ASP A 414 13.72 9.84 -18.11
CA ASP A 414 14.48 8.83 -17.34
C ASP A 414 15.98 9.10 -17.56
N VAL A 415 16.72 9.36 -16.47
CA VAL A 415 18.16 9.63 -16.50
C VAL A 415 18.88 8.58 -15.68
N ARG A 416 19.82 7.87 -16.30
CA ARG A 416 20.63 6.83 -15.65
C ARG A 416 22.02 7.39 -15.34
N VAL A 417 22.45 7.25 -14.09
CA VAL A 417 23.69 7.81 -13.53
C VAL A 417 24.55 6.73 -12.87
#